data_AF-A0A0B8P2B7-F1
#
_entry.id   AF-A0A0B8P2B7-F1
#
_cell.length_a   1.000
_cell.length_b   1.000
_cell.length_c   1.000
_cell.angle_alpha   90.00
_cell.angle_beta   90.00
_cell.angle_gamma   90.00
#
_symmetry.space_group_name_H-M   'P 1'
#
loop_
_entity.id
_entity.type
_entity.pdbx_description
1 polymer ?
#
loop_
_entity_poly.entity_id
_entity_poly.type
_entity_poly.pdbx_seq_one_letter_code
_entity_poly.pdbx_strand_id
1 'polypeptide(L)' 'MSKIGIKYILAQKYIFDPNNNSLVDQTLDDAIIRLGSNESRILTLLSEHPNEVVTRDQLHEFVWRDQGFQVMIQV' A
#
# COMPACT_ATOMS: atom_id res chain seq x y z
N MET A 1 -1.68 -14.10 -7.77
CA MET A 1 -1.18 -13.59 -6.48
C MET A 1 -1.63 -14.55 -5.40
N SER A 2 -0.71 -15.11 -4.61
CA SER A 2 -1.02 -16.10 -3.57
C SER A 2 -1.14 -15.42 -2.22
N LYS A 3 -2.29 -15.59 -1.53
CA LYS A 3 -2.62 -14.93 -0.26
C LYS A 3 -2.23 -15.85 0.91
N ILE A 4 -1.07 -15.62 1.52
CA ILE A 4 -0.64 -16.30 2.77
C ILE A 4 -0.75 -15.25 3.88
N GLY A 5 -1.90 -15.21 4.56
CA GLY A 5 -2.28 -14.00 5.30
C GLY A 5 -2.45 -12.79 4.36
N ILE A 6 -2.74 -11.61 4.91
CA ILE A 6 -2.94 -10.36 4.15
C ILE A 6 -1.61 -9.76 3.65
N LYS A 7 -0.62 -10.59 3.29
CA LYS A 7 0.66 -10.13 2.71
C LYS A 7 0.60 -10.14 1.19
N TYR A 8 1.27 -9.18 0.56
CA TYR A 8 1.36 -9.05 -0.89
C TYR A 8 2.80 -9.26 -1.34
N ILE A 9 2.99 -9.99 -2.44
CA ILE A 9 4.29 -10.14 -3.10
C ILE A 9 4.30 -9.19 -4.29
N LEU A 10 5.20 -8.20 -4.27
CA LEU A 10 5.29 -7.15 -5.28
C LEU A 10 6.55 -7.35 -6.12
N ALA A 11 6.36 -7.39 -7.45
CA ALA A 11 7.43 -7.55 -8.43
C ALA A 11 8.40 -8.72 -8.17
N GLN A 12 7.98 -9.74 -7.40
CA GLN A 12 8.84 -10.85 -6.94
C GLN A 12 10.10 -10.39 -6.19
N LYS A 13 10.07 -9.16 -5.66
CA LYS A 13 11.20 -8.51 -4.99
C LYS A 13 10.84 -8.11 -3.57
N TYR A 14 9.60 -7.64 -3.38
CA TYR A 14 9.16 -7.12 -2.10
C TYR A 14 8.04 -7.96 -1.50
N ILE A 15 8.10 -8.14 -0.17
CA ILE A 15 6.98 -8.64 0.61
C ILE A 15 6.39 -7.46 1.39
N PHE A 16 5.18 -7.07 1.03
CA PHE A 16 4.42 -6.02 1.71
C PHE A 16 3.47 -6.63 2.74
N ASP A 17 3.53 -6.15 3.99
CA ASP A 17 2.60 -6.48 5.06
C ASP A 17 1.87 -5.21 5.54
N PRO A 18 0.59 -5.04 5.19
CA PRO A 18 -0.20 -3.87 5.57
C PRO A 18 -0.51 -3.84 7.07
N ASN A 19 -0.45 -4.97 7.79
CA ASN A 19 -0.82 -5.01 9.21
C ASN A 19 0.16 -4.28 10.11
N ASN A 20 1.42 -4.19 9.68
CA ASN A 20 2.50 -3.56 10.43
C ASN A 20 3.26 -2.51 9.59
N ASN A 21 2.66 -2.08 8.48
CA ASN A 21 3.19 -1.07 7.56
C ASN A 21 4.65 -1.35 7.16
N SER A 22 4.95 -2.58 6.75
CA SER A 22 6.31 -2.97 6.37
C SER A 22 6.42 -3.49 4.95
N LEU A 23 7.54 -3.15 4.33
CA LEU A 23 7.96 -3.68 3.05
C LEU A 23 9.34 -4.32 3.24
N VAL A 24 9.46 -5.61 2.95
CA VAL A 24 10.73 -6.34 3.03
C VAL A 24 11.32 -6.43 1.63
N ASP A 25 12.54 -5.95 1.43
CA ASP A 25 13.30 -6.13 0.17
C ASP A 25 14.09 -7.44 0.20
N GLN A 26 13.62 -8.43 -0.55
CA GLN A 26 14.23 -9.77 -0.60
C GLN A 26 15.58 -9.80 -1.32
N THR A 27 15.99 -8.70 -1.96
CA THR A 27 17.27 -8.60 -2.68
C THR A 27 18.35 -7.91 -1.86
N LEU A 28 18.00 -7.35 -0.71
CA LEU A 28 18.89 -6.59 0.16
C LEU A 28 18.84 -7.14 1.58
N ASP A 29 19.24 -8.40 1.75
CA ASP A 29 19.34 -9.07 3.07
C ASP A 29 18.04 -8.93 3.92
N ASP A 30 16.89 -9.10 3.27
CA ASP A 30 15.56 -8.90 3.86
C ASP A 30 15.41 -7.56 4.62
N ALA A 31 16.02 -6.49 4.09
CA ALA A 31 15.94 -5.15 4.65
C ALA A 31 14.48 -4.72 4.81
N ILE A 32 14.13 -4.29 6.02
CA ILE A 32 12.77 -3.86 6.37
C ILE A 32 12.65 -2.36 6.20
N ILE A 33 11.77 -1.94 5.28
CA ILE A 33 11.36 -0.56 5.09
C ILE A 33 10.04 -0.34 5.85
N ARG A 34 10.01 0.66 6.72
CA ARG A 34 8.79 1.06 7.44
C ARG A 34 8.07 2.14 6.66
N LEU A 35 6.82 1.89 6.32
CA LEU A 35 5.94 2.81 5.61
C LEU A 35 5.16 3.66 6.62
N GLY A 36 4.89 4.91 6.27
CA GLY A 36 3.87 5.69 6.96
C GLY A 36 2.48 5.08 6.76
N SER A 37 1.54 5.36 7.67
CA SER A 37 0.20 4.77 7.61
C SER A 37 -0.53 5.06 6.29
N ASN A 38 -0.36 6.26 5.72
CA ASN A 38 -0.97 6.62 4.45
C ASN A 38 -0.26 5.95 3.26
N GLU A 39 1.06 5.83 3.30
CA GLU A 39 1.83 5.13 2.26
C GLU A 39 1.46 3.64 2.22
N SER A 40 1.30 3.02 3.40
CA SER A 40 0.82 1.64 3.54
C SER A 40 -0.58 1.48 2.93
N ARG A 41 -1.53 2.38 3.24
CA ARG A 41 -2.87 2.37 2.64
C ARG A 41 -2.85 2.54 1.12
N ILE A 42 -2.03 3.46 0.61
CA ILE A 42 -1.88 3.63 -0.85
C ILE A 42 -1.41 2.31 -1.48
N LEU A 43 -0.39 1.69 -0.89
CA LEU A 43 0.15 0.44 -1.43
C LEU A 43 -0.85 -0.72 -1.30
N THR A 44 -1.66 -0.76 -0.24
CA THR A 44 -2.78 -1.70 -0.10
C THR A 44 -3.77 -1.52 -1.24
N LEU A 45 -4.25 -0.30 -1.48
CA LEU A 45 -5.23 -0.03 -2.55
C LEU A 45 -4.69 -0.47 -3.92
N LEU A 46 -3.45 -0.12 -4.25
CA LEU A 46 -2.82 -0.52 -5.52
C LEU A 46 -2.61 -2.04 -5.62
N SER A 47 -2.38 -2.71 -4.49
CA SER A 47 -2.20 -4.17 -4.44
C SER A 47 -3.51 -4.94 -4.52
N GLU A 48 -4.62 -4.35 -4.08
CA GLU A 48 -5.97 -4.91 -4.19
C GLU A 48 -6.57 -4.74 -5.59
N HIS A 49 -6.12 -3.72 -6.33
CA HIS A 49 -6.57 -3.39 -7.68
C HIS A 49 -5.44 -3.51 -8.73
N PRO A 50 -4.82 -4.69 -8.91
CA PRO A 50 -3.70 -4.85 -9.83
C PRO A 50 -4.15 -4.65 -11.29
N ASN A 51 -3.36 -3.88 -12.05
CA ASN A 51 -3.62 -3.52 -13.45
C ASN A 51 -4.85 -2.63 -13.69
N GLU A 52 -5.42 -2.06 -12.64
CA GLU A 52 -6.48 -1.05 -12.75
C GLU A 52 -5.91 0.36 -12.60
N VAL A 53 -6.51 1.32 -13.30
CA VAL A 53 -6.16 2.73 -13.12
C VAL A 53 -6.90 3.26 -11.91
N VAL A 54 -6.17 3.53 -10.83
CA VAL A 54 -6.69 4.20 -9.64
C VAL A 54 -6.59 5.72 -9.82
N THR A 55 -7.72 6.40 -9.80
CA THR A 55 -7.78 7.87 -9.91
C THR A 55 -7.33 8.55 -8.61
N ARG A 56 -6.95 9.83 -8.71
CA ARG A 56 -6.58 10.62 -7.53
C ARG A 56 -7.73 10.73 -6.52
N ASP A 57 -8.97 10.83 -6.99
CA ASP A 57 -10.15 10.91 -6.13
C ASP A 57 -10.36 9.61 -5.34
N GLN A 58 -10.25 8.44 -6.00
CA GLN A 58 -10.34 7.13 -5.34
C GLN A 58 -9.24 6.96 -4.28
N LEU A 59 -8.02 7.35 -4.61
CA LEU A 59 -6.90 7.28 -3.67
C LEU A 59 -7.14 8.21 -2.47
N HIS A 60 -7.61 9.42 -2.73
CA HIS A 60 -7.89 10.40 -1.68
C HIS A 60 -9.04 9.95 -0.76
N GLU A 61 -10.09 9.38 -1.33
CA GLU A 61 -11.22 8.83 -0.59
C GLU A 61 -10.76 7.72 0.36
N PHE A 62 -10.08 6.70 -0.17
CA PHE A 62 -9.64 5.54 0.62
C PHE A 62 -8.61 5.88 1.70
N VAL A 63 -7.61 6.70 1.36
CA VAL A 63 -6.45 6.93 2.25
C VAL A 63 -6.74 7.98 3.31
N TRP A 64 -7.59 8.96 3.01
CA TRP A 64 -7.91 10.07 3.93
C TRP A 64 -9.37 10.07 4.38
N ARG A 65 -10.35 10.12 3.47
CA ARG A 65 -11.76 10.35 3.85
C ARG A 65 -12.34 9.18 4.63
N ASP A 66 -12.09 7.94 4.21
CA ASP A 66 -12.55 6.74 4.91
C ASP A 66 -11.91 6.58 6.30
N GLN A 67 -10.78 7.25 6.51
CA GLN A 67 -10.09 7.28 7.79
C GLN A 67 -10.57 8.46 8.68
N GLY A 68 -11.54 9.25 8.22
CA GLY A 68 -12.11 10.39 8.93
C GLY A 68 -11.32 11.70 8.75
N PHE A 69 -10.32 11.75 7.88
CA PHE A 69 -9.56 12.97 7.61
C PHE A 69 -10.21 13.82 6.52
N GLN A 70 -10.23 15.13 6.73
CA GLN A 70 -10.61 16.11 5.70
C GLN A 70 -9.36 16.83 5.20
N VAL A 71 -8.70 16.22 4.21
CA VAL A 71 -7.62 16.87 3.46
C VAL A 71 -8.20 17.38 2.15
N MET A 72 -7.76 18.56 1.70
CA MET A 72 -8.12 19.08 0.38
C MET A 72 -7.03 18.70 -0.61
N ILE A 73 -7.39 18.07 -1.72
CA ILE A 73 -6.47 17.94 -2.86
C ILE A 73 -6.34 19.34 -3.47
N GLN A 74 -5.15 19.94 -3.40
CA GLN A 74 -4.83 21.09 -4.24
C GLN A 74 -4.42 20.58 -5.62
N VAL A 75 -5.22 20.93 -6.62
CA VAL A 75 -4.93 20.69 -8.05
C VAL A 75 -4.07 21.80 -8.64
#